data_AF-A0A418GD83-F1
#
_entry.id   AF-A0A418GD83-F1
#
_cell.length_a   1.000
_cell.length_b   1.000
_cell.length_c   1.000
_cell.angle_alpha   90.00
_cell.angle_beta   90.00
_cell.angle_gamma   90.00
#
_symmetry.space_group_name_H-M   'P 1'
#
loop_
_entity.id
_entity.type
_entity.pdbx_description
1 polymer ?
#
loop_
_entity_poly.entity_id
_entity_poly.type
_entity_poly.pdbx_seq_one_letter_code
_entity_poly.pdbx_strand_id
1 'polypeptide(L)'
;MSSDIKIKVQSFGRFLSNMVMPNIGAFIAWGIITALFIPTGWLPNETLAKLVGPMITYLLPLLIGYTGGKLVGGERGGVVGAITTMGVIVGADMPMFLGSMIAGPLGGWCIKHFDRWVDGKIKSGFEMLVNNFSAGIIGMILAILAFLGIGPVVEALSKMLAAG
;
A
#
# COMPACT_ATOMS: atom_id res chain seq x y z
N MET A 1 -7.09 0.06 30.93
CA MET A 1 -7.41 -0.65 29.67
C MET A 1 -7.37 -2.15 29.94
N SER A 2 -8.43 -2.91 29.60
CA SER A 2 -8.43 -4.37 29.75
C SER A 2 -7.26 -4.99 28.99
N SER A 3 -6.65 -6.05 29.53
CA SER A 3 -5.54 -6.81 28.95
C SER A 3 -5.76 -7.18 27.47
N ASP A 4 -7.01 -7.47 27.09
CA ASP A 4 -7.37 -7.85 25.72
C ASP A 4 -7.25 -6.69 24.72
N ILE A 5 -7.58 -5.47 25.14
CA ILE A 5 -7.44 -4.27 24.29
C ILE A 5 -5.95 -4.00 24.05
N LYS A 6 -5.12 -4.16 25.09
CA LYS A 6 -3.66 -3.99 24.97
C LYS A 6 -3.06 -4.98 23.96
N ILE A 7 -3.49 -6.24 24.00
CA ILE A 7 -3.04 -7.29 23.06
C ILE A 7 -3.47 -6.96 21.61
N LYS A 8 -4.71 -6.50 21.40
CA LYS A 8 -5.18 -6.10 20.06
C LYS A 8 -4.40 -4.92 19.50
N VAL A 9 -4.12 -3.90 20.31
CA VAL A 9 -3.32 -2.75 19.90
C VAL A 9 -1.88 -3.18 19.56
N GLN A 10 -1.27 -4.04 20.37
CA GLN A 10 0.08 -4.55 20.12
C GLN A 10 0.16 -5.40 18.85
N SER A 11 -0.81 -6.28 18.62
CA SER A 11 -0.86 -7.09 17.39
C SER A 11 -1.07 -6.25 16.14
N PHE A 12 -1.92 -5.21 16.20
CA PHE A 12 -2.08 -4.24 15.12
C PHE A 12 -0.78 -3.47 14.84
N GLY A 13 -0.10 -2.97 15.88
CA GLY A 13 1.20 -2.31 15.74
C GLY A 13 2.26 -3.22 15.11
N ARG A 14 2.32 -4.49 15.55
CA ARG A 14 3.22 -5.49 14.94
C ARG A 14 2.90 -5.74 13.47
N PHE A 15 1.61 -5.79 13.12
CA PHE A 15 1.18 -5.95 11.73
C PHE A 15 1.66 -4.78 10.86
N LEU A 16 1.45 -3.53 11.30
CA LEU A 16 1.93 -2.35 10.59
C LEU A 16 3.46 -2.34 10.44
N SER A 17 4.19 -2.69 11.50
CA SER A 17 5.66 -2.80 11.44
C SER A 17 6.11 -3.85 10.42
N ASN A 18 5.42 -4.99 10.32
CA ASN A 18 5.74 -6.03 9.34
C ASN A 18 5.48 -5.59 7.89
N MET A 19 4.69 -4.54 7.66
CA MET A 19 4.51 -3.97 6.32
C MET A 19 5.69 -3.09 5.89
N VAL A 20 6.36 -2.45 6.85
CA VAL A 20 7.45 -1.49 6.58
C VAL A 20 8.81 -2.16 6.62
N MET A 21 9.03 -3.04 7.61
CA MET A 21 10.34 -3.59 7.92
C MET A 21 11.01 -4.33 6.75
N PRO A 22 10.30 -5.17 5.96
CA PRO A 22 10.89 -5.82 4.78
C PRO A 22 11.34 -4.82 3.69
N ASN A 23 10.81 -3.59 3.73
CA ASN A 23 11.05 -2.56 2.74
C ASN A 23 12.11 -1.53 3.19
N ILE A 24 12.74 -1.70 4.37
CA ILE A 24 13.73 -0.77 4.91
C ILE A 24 14.87 -0.48 3.92
N GLY A 25 15.28 -1.45 3.11
CA GLY A 25 16.28 -1.23 2.05
C GLY A 25 15.90 -0.12 1.07
N ALA A 26 14.61 -0.01 0.69
CA ALA A 26 14.13 1.05 -0.18
C ALA A 26 14.13 2.42 0.51
N PHE A 27 13.78 2.47 1.80
CA PHE A 27 13.87 3.69 2.60
C PHE A 27 15.32 4.17 2.74
N ILE A 28 16.26 3.26 2.97
CA ILE A 28 17.69 3.57 3.04
C ILE A 28 18.17 4.11 1.70
N ALA A 29 17.83 3.46 0.58
CA ALA A 29 18.21 3.92 -0.75
C ALA A 29 17.68 5.33 -1.03
N TRP A 30 16.40 5.58 -0.74
CA TRP A 30 15.79 6.90 -0.84
C TRP A 30 16.52 7.93 0.04
N GLY A 31 16.83 7.58 1.29
CA GLY A 31 17.53 8.44 2.24
C GLY A 31 18.95 8.81 1.77
N ILE A 32 19.70 7.85 1.24
CA ILE A 32 21.04 8.09 0.67
C ILE A 32 20.97 9.00 -0.55
N ILE A 33 20.07 8.73 -1.49
CA ILE A 33 19.87 9.58 -2.68
C ILE A 33 19.51 11.00 -2.26
N THR A 34 18.64 11.13 -1.26
CA THR A 34 18.23 12.43 -0.71
C THR A 34 19.41 13.15 -0.07
N ALA A 35 20.19 12.48 0.78
CA ALA A 35 21.35 13.06 1.45
C ALA A 35 22.45 13.50 0.48
N LEU A 36 22.60 12.79 -0.65
CA LEU A 36 23.61 13.11 -1.65
C LEU A 36 23.17 14.23 -2.59
N PHE A 37 22.03 14.09 -3.26
CA PHE A 37 21.81 14.80 -4.53
C PHE A 37 20.85 15.99 -4.46
N ILE A 38 20.08 16.17 -3.39
CA ILE A 38 19.22 17.36 -3.26
C ILE A 38 20.07 18.64 -3.17
N PRO A 39 19.47 19.84 -3.35
CA PRO A 39 20.22 21.10 -3.31
C PRO A 39 21.03 21.33 -2.03
N THR A 40 20.55 20.81 -0.89
CA THR A 40 21.20 20.87 0.43
C THR A 40 22.00 19.62 0.78
N GLY A 41 22.20 18.70 -0.17
CA GLY A 41 22.91 17.44 0.01
C GLY A 41 24.44 17.57 -0.08
N TRP A 42 25.15 16.46 0.13
CA TRP A 42 26.61 16.42 0.09
C TRP A 42 27.20 16.57 -1.31
N LEU A 43 26.48 16.11 -2.35
CA LEU A 43 26.88 16.15 -3.75
C LEU A 43 25.69 16.60 -4.63
N PRO A 44 25.23 17.86 -4.52
CA PRO A 44 24.02 18.32 -5.20
C PRO A 44 24.04 18.06 -6.71
N ASN A 45 22.98 17.45 -7.23
CA ASN A 45 22.82 17.16 -8.64
C ASN A 45 21.34 17.16 -9.01
N GLU A 46 20.91 18.17 -9.77
CA GLU A 46 19.50 18.34 -10.14
C GLU A 46 18.91 17.17 -10.93
N THR A 47 19.73 16.47 -11.73
CA THR A 47 19.26 15.34 -12.53
C THR A 47 19.01 14.13 -11.64
N LEU A 48 19.93 13.83 -10.72
CA LEU A 48 19.79 12.71 -9.79
C LEU A 48 18.78 12.98 -8.67
N ALA A 49 18.64 14.23 -8.24
CA ALA A 49 17.63 14.65 -7.27
C ALA A 49 16.20 14.35 -7.72
N LYS A 50 15.94 14.28 -9.04
CA LYS A 50 14.62 13.92 -9.60
C LYS A 50 14.16 12.51 -9.18
N LEU A 51 15.05 11.64 -8.70
CA LEU A 51 14.68 10.33 -8.16
C LEU A 51 13.94 10.41 -6.82
N VAL A 52 14.21 11.44 -6.01
CA VAL A 52 13.70 11.55 -4.63
C VAL A 52 12.17 11.60 -4.59
N GLY A 53 11.56 12.43 -5.46
CA GLY A 53 10.11 12.62 -5.52
C GLY A 53 9.35 11.33 -5.86
N PRO A 54 9.62 10.66 -6.99
CA PRO A 54 8.95 9.42 -7.35
C PRO A 54 9.17 8.29 -6.33
N MET A 55 10.34 8.25 -5.68
CA MET A 55 10.60 7.24 -4.64
C MET A 55 9.69 7.43 -3.43
N ILE A 56 9.58 8.64 -2.89
CA ILE A 56 8.73 8.88 -1.71
C ILE A 56 7.24 8.83 -2.04
N THR A 57 6.83 9.30 -3.21
CA THR A 57 5.42 9.38 -3.60
C THR A 57 4.87 8.05 -4.11
N TYR A 58 5.65 7.27 -4.85
CA TYR A 58 5.19 6.02 -5.48
C TYR A 58 5.87 4.79 -4.90
N LEU A 59 7.20 4.70 -4.97
CA LEU A 59 7.92 3.47 -4.66
C LEU A 59 7.66 3.00 -3.23
N LEU A 60 7.91 3.87 -2.24
CA LEU A 60 7.79 3.48 -0.83
C LEU A 60 6.34 3.14 -0.45
N PRO A 61 5.32 3.95 -0.80
CA PRO A 61 3.94 3.60 -0.50
C PRO A 61 3.47 2.32 -1.23
N LEU A 62 3.88 2.09 -2.48
CA LEU A 62 3.52 0.86 -3.22
C LEU A 62 4.12 -0.39 -2.60
N LEU A 63 5.38 -0.34 -2.17
CA LEU A 63 6.03 -1.45 -1.49
C LEU A 63 5.31 -1.83 -0.19
N ILE A 64 4.91 -0.83 0.60
CA ILE A 64 4.12 -1.06 1.82
C ILE A 64 2.77 -1.68 1.48
N GLY A 65 2.09 -1.14 0.46
CA GLY A 65 0.81 -1.66 -0.04
C GLY A 65 0.91 -3.11 -0.50
N TYR A 66 1.96 -3.44 -1.27
CA TYR A 66 2.28 -4.79 -1.71
C TYR A 66 2.53 -5.71 -0.51
N THR A 67 3.39 -5.32 0.44
CA THR A 67 3.69 -6.15 1.61
C THR A 67 2.43 -6.37 2.46
N GLY A 68 1.62 -5.35 2.68
CA GLY A 68 0.34 -5.46 3.39
C GLY A 68 -0.63 -6.43 2.71
N GLY A 69 -0.80 -6.28 1.40
CA GLY A 69 -1.62 -7.19 0.61
C GLY A 69 -1.09 -8.63 0.67
N LYS A 70 0.23 -8.79 0.61
CA LYS A 70 0.90 -10.09 0.69
C LYS A 70 0.75 -10.78 2.04
N LEU A 71 0.84 -10.03 3.13
CA LEU A 71 0.61 -10.55 4.49
C LEU A 71 -0.81 -11.11 4.65
N VAL A 72 -1.79 -10.59 3.90
CA VAL A 72 -3.18 -11.06 3.96
C VAL A 72 -3.46 -12.18 2.95
N GLY A 73 -3.14 -11.97 1.67
CA GLY A 73 -3.56 -12.79 0.53
C GLY A 73 -2.42 -13.41 -0.29
N GLY A 74 -1.21 -13.53 0.25
CA GLY A 74 -0.05 -14.11 -0.45
C GLY A 74 0.39 -13.27 -1.66
N GLU A 75 1.12 -13.85 -2.61
CA GLU A 75 1.68 -13.06 -3.74
C GLU A 75 0.61 -12.33 -4.55
N ARG A 76 -0.55 -12.98 -4.79
CA ARG A 76 -1.68 -12.35 -5.49
C ARG A 76 -2.25 -11.20 -4.69
N GLY A 77 -2.36 -11.36 -3.37
CA GLY A 77 -2.70 -10.29 -2.45
C GLY A 77 -1.74 -9.11 -2.53
N GLY A 78 -0.43 -9.37 -2.70
CA GLY A 78 0.56 -8.32 -2.89
C GLY A 78 0.30 -7.49 -4.15
N VAL A 79 0.08 -8.15 -5.29
CA VAL A 79 -0.21 -7.48 -6.56
C VAL A 79 -1.50 -6.63 -6.45
N VAL A 80 -2.59 -7.20 -5.94
CA VAL A 80 -3.87 -6.48 -5.78
C VAL A 80 -3.75 -5.35 -4.75
N GLY A 81 -3.00 -5.55 -3.68
CA GLY A 81 -2.69 -4.53 -2.68
C GLY A 81 -1.93 -3.34 -3.28
N ALA A 82 -0.95 -3.60 -4.15
CA ALA A 82 -0.21 -2.55 -4.85
C ALA A 82 -1.11 -1.77 -5.83
N ILE A 83 -1.97 -2.46 -6.60
CA ILE A 83 -2.93 -1.82 -7.51
C ILE A 83 -3.89 -0.92 -6.72
N THR A 84 -4.46 -1.43 -5.62
CA THR A 84 -5.36 -0.66 -4.76
C THR A 84 -4.67 0.57 -4.17
N THR A 85 -3.41 0.40 -3.76
CA THR A 85 -2.55 1.48 -3.23
C THR A 85 -2.28 2.56 -4.28
N MET A 86 -2.18 2.22 -5.56
CA MET A 86 -2.04 3.23 -6.61
C MET A 86 -3.26 4.15 -6.66
N GLY A 87 -4.47 3.60 -6.52
CA GLY A 87 -5.69 4.40 -6.40
C GLY A 87 -5.61 5.38 -5.24
N VAL A 88 -4.98 4.96 -4.14
CA VAL A 88 -4.78 5.84 -2.99
C VAL A 88 -3.82 6.99 -3.28
N ILE A 89 -2.67 6.67 -3.86
CA ILE A 89 -1.61 7.64 -4.16
C ILE A 89 -2.12 8.72 -5.12
N VAL A 90 -2.85 8.33 -6.17
CA VAL A 90 -3.37 9.27 -7.17
C VAL A 90 -4.50 10.14 -6.61
N GLY A 91 -5.16 9.69 -5.54
CA GLY A 91 -6.25 10.43 -4.88
C GLY A 91 -5.79 11.54 -3.94
N ALA A 92 -4.48 11.73 -3.72
CA ALA A 92 -3.97 12.75 -2.80
C ALA A 92 -2.65 13.39 -3.23
N ASP A 93 -2.46 14.64 -2.79
CA ASP A 93 -1.28 15.45 -3.11
C ASP A 93 -0.06 15.19 -2.20
N MET A 94 -0.16 14.21 -1.29
CA MET A 94 0.90 13.89 -0.31
C MET A 94 1.25 12.40 -0.35
N PRO A 95 2.50 12.02 0.01
CA PRO A 95 2.90 10.62 0.10
C PRO A 95 1.99 9.79 1.03
N MET A 96 1.33 8.77 0.47
CA MET A 96 0.23 8.05 1.10
C MET A 96 0.65 6.83 1.93
N PHE A 97 1.59 6.97 2.87
CA PHE A 97 2.05 5.86 3.71
C PHE A 97 0.92 5.18 4.50
N LEU A 98 0.11 5.98 5.23
CA LEU A 98 -0.99 5.46 6.02
C LEU A 98 -2.11 4.89 5.12
N GLY A 99 -2.37 5.55 3.99
CA GLY A 99 -3.31 5.08 2.99
C GLY A 99 -2.93 3.71 2.45
N SER A 100 -1.65 3.50 2.10
CA SER A 100 -1.11 2.19 1.70
C SER A 100 -1.24 1.14 2.79
N MET A 101 -1.05 1.52 4.06
CA MET A 101 -1.17 0.60 5.20
C MET A 101 -2.58 0.05 5.38
N ILE A 102 -3.58 0.78 4.93
CA ILE A 102 -4.99 0.36 4.98
C ILE A 102 -5.38 -0.34 3.68
N ALA A 103 -5.11 0.30 2.54
CA ALA A 103 -5.51 -0.16 1.23
C ALA A 103 -4.84 -1.46 0.79
N GLY A 104 -3.56 -1.64 1.08
CA GLY A 104 -2.81 -2.85 0.73
C GLY A 104 -3.44 -4.11 1.31
N PRO A 105 -3.60 -4.22 2.64
CA PRO A 105 -4.27 -5.34 3.29
C PRO A 105 -5.72 -5.55 2.83
N LEU A 106 -6.47 -4.48 2.54
CA LEU A 106 -7.83 -4.57 1.99
C LEU A 106 -7.83 -5.25 0.61
N GLY A 107 -6.90 -4.85 -0.28
CA GLY A 107 -6.71 -5.53 -1.57
C GLY A 107 -6.38 -7.00 -1.42
N GLY A 108 -5.46 -7.32 -0.50
CA GLY A 108 -5.11 -8.70 -0.16
C GLY A 108 -6.29 -9.51 0.41
N TRP A 109 -7.14 -8.87 1.21
CA TRP A 109 -8.32 -9.50 1.80
C TRP A 109 -9.38 -9.82 0.73
N CYS A 110 -9.67 -8.88 -0.18
CA CYS A 110 -10.64 -9.07 -1.24
C CYS A 110 -10.25 -10.22 -2.18
N ILE A 111 -8.99 -10.27 -2.63
CA ILE A 111 -8.56 -11.34 -3.54
C ILE A 111 -8.50 -12.69 -2.82
N LYS A 112 -8.06 -12.74 -1.56
CA LYS A 112 -8.09 -13.96 -0.76
C LYS A 112 -9.51 -14.51 -0.63
N HIS A 113 -10.49 -13.63 -0.45
CA HIS A 113 -11.88 -14.04 -0.35
C HIS A 113 -12.41 -14.61 -1.67
N PHE A 114 -12.10 -13.95 -2.79
CA PHE A 114 -12.42 -14.45 -4.12
C PHE A 114 -11.76 -15.82 -4.39
N ASP A 115 -10.49 -15.96 -4.06
CA ASP A 115 -9.73 -17.19 -4.28
C ASP A 115 -10.35 -18.38 -3.56
N ARG A 116 -10.76 -18.19 -2.29
CA ARG A 116 -11.49 -19.20 -1.53
C ARG A 116 -12.85 -19.55 -2.12
N TRP A 117 -13.51 -18.61 -2.78
CA TRP A 117 -14.83 -18.84 -3.37
C TRP A 117 -14.76 -19.63 -4.67
N VAL A 118 -13.65 -19.49 -5.40
CA VAL A 118 -13.43 -20.11 -6.72
C VAL A 118 -12.60 -21.41 -6.62
N ASP A 119 -12.02 -21.69 -5.45
CA ASP A 119 -11.28 -22.91 -5.17
C ASP A 119 -12.05 -24.18 -5.56
N GLY A 120 -11.37 -25.11 -6.25
CA GLY A 120 -11.95 -26.34 -6.79
C GLY A 120 -12.98 -26.17 -7.93
N LYS A 121 -13.33 -24.95 -8.33
CA LYS A 121 -14.30 -24.69 -9.42
C LYS A 121 -13.65 -24.44 -10.78
N ILE A 122 -12.33 -24.20 -10.81
CA ILE A 122 -11.60 -23.89 -12.04
C ILE A 122 -11.11 -25.20 -12.68
N LYS A 123 -11.35 -25.34 -13.98
CA LYS A 123 -10.80 -26.45 -14.76
C LYS A 123 -9.28 -26.31 -14.87
N SER A 124 -8.57 -27.44 -14.81
CA SER A 124 -7.13 -27.47 -15.05
C SER A 124 -6.78 -26.80 -16.38
N GLY A 125 -5.70 -26.02 -16.40
CA GLY A 125 -5.28 -25.20 -17.53
C GLY A 125 -5.88 -23.79 -17.60
N PHE A 126 -7.00 -23.51 -16.90
CA PHE A 126 -7.59 -22.16 -16.82
C PHE A 126 -7.21 -21.39 -15.54
N GLU A 127 -6.53 -22.03 -14.60
CA GLU A 127 -6.18 -21.44 -13.29
C GLU A 127 -5.40 -20.14 -13.44
N MET A 128 -4.36 -20.11 -14.28
CA MET A 128 -3.57 -18.89 -14.49
C MET A 128 -4.39 -17.76 -15.11
N LEU A 129 -5.32 -18.09 -16.02
CA LEU A 129 -6.22 -17.12 -16.63
C LEU A 129 -7.13 -16.51 -15.56
N VAL A 130 -7.83 -17.34 -14.81
CA VAL A 130 -8.75 -16.88 -13.76
C VAL A 130 -7.98 -16.10 -12.69
N ASN A 131 -6.81 -16.57 -12.28
CA ASN A 131 -5.99 -15.93 -11.24
C ASN A 131 -5.54 -14.52 -11.63
N ASN A 132 -5.08 -14.34 -12.88
CA ASN A 132 -4.61 -13.04 -13.36
C ASN A 132 -5.78 -12.09 -13.67
N PHE A 133 -6.83 -12.56 -14.35
CA PHE A 133 -7.98 -11.72 -14.69
C PHE A 133 -8.74 -11.26 -13.44
N SER A 134 -8.96 -12.16 -12.47
CA SER A 134 -9.61 -11.78 -11.21
C SER A 134 -8.78 -10.79 -10.41
N ALA A 135 -7.46 -10.97 -10.31
CA ALA A 135 -6.58 -10.02 -9.64
C ALA A 135 -6.63 -8.64 -10.34
N GLY A 136 -6.63 -8.62 -11.68
CA GLY A 136 -6.76 -7.39 -12.47
C GLY A 136 -8.11 -6.68 -12.25
N ILE A 137 -9.22 -7.40 -12.36
CA ILE A 137 -10.58 -6.82 -12.22
C ILE A 137 -10.83 -6.34 -10.80
N ILE A 138 -10.51 -7.16 -9.79
CA ILE A 138 -10.68 -6.80 -8.38
C ILE A 138 -9.75 -5.63 -8.04
N GLY A 139 -8.48 -5.67 -8.47
CA GLY A 139 -7.54 -4.58 -8.28
C GLY A 139 -8.03 -3.27 -8.90
N MET A 140 -8.54 -3.30 -10.13
CA MET A 140 -9.10 -2.14 -10.81
C MET A 140 -10.27 -1.53 -10.02
N ILE A 141 -11.25 -2.35 -9.61
CA ILE A 141 -12.41 -1.87 -8.85
C ILE A 141 -11.94 -1.23 -7.54
N LEU A 142 -11.06 -1.89 -6.82
CA LEU A 142 -10.55 -1.38 -5.54
C LEU A 142 -9.73 -0.11 -5.71
N ALA A 143 -8.93 0.02 -6.76
CA ALA A 143 -8.19 1.25 -7.05
C ALA A 143 -9.13 2.43 -7.33
N ILE A 144 -10.20 2.22 -8.11
CA ILE A 144 -11.20 3.25 -8.37
C ILE A 144 -11.90 3.66 -7.06
N LEU A 145 -12.32 2.69 -6.25
CA LEU A 145 -12.95 2.96 -4.96
C LEU A 145 -12.02 3.69 -3.99
N ALA A 146 -10.74 3.29 -3.95
CA ALA A 146 -9.73 3.93 -3.12
C ALA A 146 -9.47 5.37 -3.54
N PHE A 147 -9.39 5.63 -4.84
CA PHE A 147 -9.25 6.97 -5.41
C PHE A 147 -10.44 7.87 -5.02
N LEU A 148 -11.67 7.39 -5.24
CA LEU A 148 -12.88 8.15 -4.92
C LEU A 148 -13.08 8.33 -3.40
N GLY A 149 -12.62 7.36 -2.59
CA GLY A 149 -12.80 7.36 -1.15
C GLY A 149 -11.86 8.30 -0.38
N ILE A 150 -10.71 8.67 -0.95
CA ILE A 150 -9.70 9.46 -0.23
C ILE A 150 -10.09 10.90 -0.01
N GLY A 151 -10.64 11.57 -1.01
CA GLY A 151 -11.08 12.96 -0.88
C GLY A 151 -11.98 13.15 0.36
N PRO A 152 -13.07 12.38 0.49
CA PRO A 152 -13.94 12.43 1.65
C PRO A 152 -13.26 12.09 2.98
N VAL A 153 -12.35 11.11 2.99
CA VAL A 153 -11.64 10.71 4.23
C VAL A 153 -10.71 11.82 4.69
N VAL A 154 -9.97 12.44 3.78
CA VAL A 154 -9.07 13.57 4.09
C VAL A 154 -9.88 14.76 4.57
N GLU A 155 -10.97 15.10 3.89
CA GLU A 155 -11.85 16.22 4.30
C GLU A 155 -12.46 15.99 5.69
N ALA A 156 -12.91 14.77 5.98
CA ALA A 156 -13.45 14.41 7.29
C ALA A 156 -12.39 14.52 8.40
N LEU A 157 -11.18 14.04 8.15
CA LEU A 157 -10.07 14.14 9.10
C LEU A 157 -9.69 15.61 9.35
N SER A 158 -9.61 16.43 8.31
CA SER A 158 -9.34 17.87 8.46
C SER A 158 -10.41 18.58 9.28
N LYS A 159 -11.69 18.27 9.09
CA LYS A 159 -12.79 18.84 9.89
C LYS A 159 -12.74 18.40 11.35
N MET A 160 -12.40 17.13 11.62
CA MET A 160 -12.26 16.64 12.99
C MET A 160 -11.08 17.28 13.71
N LEU A 161 -9.95 17.47 13.03
CA LEU A 161 -8.79 18.14 13.58
C LEU A 161 -9.00 19.65 13.77
N ALA A 162 -9.81 20.30 12.93
CA ALA A 162 -10.17 21.71 13.09
C ALA A 162 -11.21 21.97 14.19
N ALA A 163 -11.93 20.92 14.63
CA ALA A 163 -12.95 21.00 15.67
C ALA A 163 -12.42 20.69 17.08
N GLY A 164 -11.12 20.35 17.22
CA GLY A 164 -10.43 20.11 18.49
C GLY A 164 -9.26 21.06 18.68
#